data_AF-A0A4Y8CYX4-F1
#
_entry.id   AF-A0A4Y8CYX4-F1
#
_cell.length_a   1.000
_cell.length_b   1.000
_cell.length_c   1.000
_cell.angle_alpha   90.00
_cell.angle_beta   90.00
_cell.angle_gamma   90.00
#
_symmetry.space_group_name_H-M   'P 1'
#
loop_
_entity.id
_entity.type
_entity.pdbx_description
1 polymer ?
#
loop_
_entity_poly.entity_id
_entity_poly.type
_entity_poly.pdbx_seq_one_letter_code
_entity_poly.pdbx_strand_id
1 'polypeptide(L)'
;MCSTECPYANGQQHVTAVGEAFRMDCGMRHGTAPIYMNRQNTLRECIEGCGKLSACRSVDYDKNRKICYHSDHIGPPAISASGFDSAYSTGYAGACGSEGCGGCSKPAPVAFEEQDTSPFSQYGANSIVDPDGDLILLLNPIILDSLKSDSPSPADPEAINTLDDDMSKELQMIRDNEGGFSETSQDEPTPIYNDHILVSSKHMSLASPVFKAMLQGGFKEAITLKMTGKLELPLPDDDPAAMKILIDMIHGRMKLIPLKINLELFTKLAILVDKYQCAEITCPYPDIWKNTLQDWADSCEEMACWLCIAWQFELDAEFCRASTWIEAQGTCDLVTTMATMKSNLPIPKQVTDTIETFRIEGIRKAVKSLEDFIKTYQKPENRCTTTQIPEIEYKESTQRDPYNTFGYNSNNIQSKKMSFLDYNEVVSYRRDCDSMLLGSLTKSAIEHGLFPLPASPYTSWSLKSLRHKIELLEASSLCSRLLKTSVVKHDVIDGLKESICAILPLGLTLKDGKRLVRNK
;
A
#
# COMPACT_ATOMS: atom_id res chain seq x y z
N MET A 1 40.99 -39.46 20.61
CA MET A 1 40.42 -39.14 19.29
C MET A 1 39.79 -37.77 19.40
N CYS A 2 40.15 -36.82 18.53
CA CYS A 2 39.49 -35.51 18.50
C CYS A 2 38.11 -35.67 17.84
N SER A 3 37.05 -35.16 18.48
CA SER A 3 35.67 -35.20 17.98
C SER A 3 35.17 -33.77 17.80
N THR A 4 34.36 -33.56 16.77
CA THR A 4 33.63 -32.30 16.52
C THR A 4 32.12 -32.45 16.79
N GLU A 5 31.73 -33.58 17.37
CA GLU A 5 30.35 -33.89 17.74
C GLU A 5 30.17 -33.93 19.26
N CYS A 6 29.17 -33.20 19.74
CA CYS A 6 28.78 -33.20 21.15
C CYS A 6 28.08 -34.51 21.55
N PRO A 7 28.28 -35.02 22.78
CA PRO A 7 28.97 -34.36 23.91
C PRO A 7 30.50 -34.52 23.91
N TYR A 8 31.06 -35.35 23.03
CA TYR A 8 32.49 -35.68 23.06
C TYR A 8 33.41 -34.51 22.67
N ALA A 9 32.89 -33.57 21.88
CA ALA A 9 33.58 -32.34 21.49
C ALA A 9 33.74 -31.31 22.63
N ASN A 10 33.10 -31.52 23.79
CA ASN A 10 33.09 -30.52 24.86
C ASN A 10 34.51 -30.21 25.37
N GLY A 11 34.89 -28.94 25.33
CA GLY A 11 36.21 -28.46 25.71
C GLY A 11 37.32 -28.75 24.70
N GLN A 12 37.02 -29.39 23.57
CA GLN A 12 38.00 -29.62 22.50
C GLN A 12 38.15 -28.40 21.60
N GLN A 13 39.29 -28.31 20.91
CA GLN A 13 39.55 -27.28 19.91
C GLN A 13 39.46 -27.86 18.51
N HIS A 14 38.84 -27.11 17.60
CA HIS A 14 38.81 -27.37 16.17
C HIS A 14 39.52 -26.24 15.43
N VAL A 15 40.51 -26.58 14.60
CA VAL A 15 41.19 -25.62 13.74
C VAL A 15 40.51 -25.65 12.37
N THR A 16 39.99 -24.50 11.96
CA THR A 16 39.34 -24.31 10.65
C THR A 16 40.33 -24.43 9.51
N ALA A 17 39.83 -24.60 8.28
CA ALA A 17 40.66 -24.62 7.08
C ALA A 17 41.50 -23.33 6.88
N VAL A 18 41.06 -22.21 7.46
CA VAL A 18 41.77 -20.92 7.43
C VAL A 18 42.79 -20.75 8.57
N GLY A 19 42.96 -21.76 9.43
CA GLY A 19 43.93 -21.77 10.53
C GLY A 19 43.45 -21.14 11.84
N GLU A 20 42.22 -20.63 11.90
CA GLU A 20 41.62 -20.10 13.13
C GLU A 20 41.13 -21.25 14.02
N ALA A 21 41.51 -21.23 15.30
CA ALA A 21 41.18 -22.27 16.27
C ALA A 21 39.97 -21.87 17.12
N PHE A 22 38.97 -22.74 17.18
CA PHE A 22 37.76 -22.54 17.96
C PHE A 22 37.66 -23.57 19.08
N ARG A 23 37.32 -23.13 20.29
CA ARG A 23 36.99 -24.03 21.40
C ARG A 23 35.48 -24.30 21.41
N MET A 24 35.10 -25.57 21.53
CA MET A 24 33.71 -26.03 21.51
C MET A 24 33.19 -26.24 22.94
N ASP A 25 31.98 -25.79 23.22
CA ASP A 25 31.27 -25.95 24.49
C ASP A 25 29.86 -26.49 24.21
N CYS A 26 29.64 -27.75 24.60
CA CYS A 26 28.41 -28.50 24.33
C CYS A 26 27.31 -28.15 25.32
N GLY A 27 26.05 -28.07 24.86
CA GLY A 27 24.93 -27.73 25.74
C GLY A 27 24.93 -26.27 26.22
N MET A 28 25.65 -25.39 25.53
CA MET A 28 25.85 -23.98 25.89
C MET A 28 25.51 -23.07 24.71
N ARG A 29 25.22 -21.80 25.01
CA ARG A 29 24.90 -20.75 24.04
C ARG A 29 25.48 -19.40 24.46
N HIS A 30 25.92 -18.59 23.52
CA HIS A 30 26.35 -17.21 23.76
C HIS A 30 25.16 -16.27 23.98
N GLY A 31 24.08 -16.44 23.20
CA GLY A 31 22.86 -15.64 23.35
C GLY A 31 22.99 -14.21 22.85
N THR A 32 24.01 -13.92 22.06
CA THR A 32 24.22 -12.65 21.37
C THR A 32 23.44 -12.59 20.06
N ALA A 33 23.22 -11.37 19.57
CA ALA A 33 22.57 -11.16 18.28
C ALA A 33 23.45 -11.74 17.16
N PRO A 34 22.91 -12.61 16.28
CA PRO A 34 23.69 -13.17 15.20
C PRO A 34 23.94 -12.13 14.10
N ILE A 35 25.18 -12.03 13.64
CA ILE A 35 25.55 -11.26 12.45
C ILE A 35 25.22 -12.01 11.15
N TYR A 36 25.15 -13.33 11.22
CA TYR A 36 24.84 -14.19 10.09
C TYR A 36 24.20 -15.48 10.57
N MET A 37 23.24 -16.00 9.80
CA MET A 37 22.56 -17.26 10.10
C MET A 37 22.48 -18.11 8.84
N ASN A 38 22.82 -19.38 8.97
CA ASN A 38 22.67 -20.34 7.87
C ASN A 38 22.29 -21.72 8.40
N ARG A 39 21.77 -22.58 7.52
CA ARG A 39 21.50 -23.97 7.84
C ARG A 39 22.73 -24.83 7.57
N GLN A 40 23.13 -25.63 8.55
CA GLN A 40 24.19 -26.63 8.43
C GLN A 40 23.83 -27.88 9.22
N ASN A 41 24.41 -29.01 8.83
CA ASN A 41 24.10 -30.32 9.39
C ASN A 41 24.91 -30.62 10.66
N THR A 42 26.05 -29.96 10.85
CA THR A 42 26.95 -30.20 12.00
C THR A 42 27.51 -28.90 12.61
N LEU A 43 27.91 -28.97 13.89
CA LEU A 43 28.62 -27.88 14.57
C LEU A 43 29.93 -27.54 13.85
N ARG A 44 30.64 -28.55 13.31
CA ARG A 44 31.88 -28.35 12.55
C ARG A 44 31.68 -27.44 11.35
N GLU A 45 30.64 -27.66 10.55
CA GLU A 45 30.32 -26.83 9.39
C GLU A 45 30.02 -25.38 9.81
N CYS A 46 29.37 -25.18 10.96
CA CYS A 46 29.17 -23.85 11.50
C CYS A 46 30.50 -23.18 11.87
N ILE A 47 31.43 -23.90 12.50
CA ILE A 47 32.75 -23.38 12.86
C ILE A 47 33.57 -23.03 11.61
N GLU A 48 33.56 -23.89 10.59
CA GLU A 48 34.21 -23.60 9.30
C GLU A 48 33.60 -22.38 8.61
N GLY A 49 32.29 -22.20 8.71
CA GLY A 49 31.60 -21.01 8.23
C GLY A 49 32.05 -19.74 8.95
N CYS A 50 32.20 -19.80 10.28
CA CYS A 50 32.65 -18.66 11.09
C CYS A 50 34.10 -18.27 10.77
N GLY A 51 34.99 -19.24 10.54
CA GLY A 51 36.38 -18.95 10.14
C GLY A 51 36.46 -18.11 8.85
N LYS A 52 35.54 -18.36 7.89
CA LYS A 52 35.46 -17.62 6.62
C LYS A 52 34.85 -16.22 6.75
N LEU A 53 34.12 -15.94 7.84
CA LEU A 53 33.47 -14.65 8.07
C LEU A 53 34.40 -13.72 8.85
N SER A 54 34.76 -12.57 8.28
CA SER A 54 35.75 -11.66 8.88
C SER A 54 35.35 -11.16 10.27
N ALA A 55 34.05 -10.88 10.46
CA ALA A 55 33.48 -10.39 11.71
C ALA A 55 33.08 -11.49 12.70
N CYS A 56 33.10 -12.78 12.30
CA CYS A 56 32.66 -13.85 13.19
C CYS A 56 33.73 -14.24 14.20
N ARG A 57 33.32 -14.34 15.46
CA ARG A 57 34.15 -14.72 16.61
C ARG A 57 33.56 -15.88 17.40
N SER A 58 32.27 -16.14 17.28
CA SER A 58 31.61 -17.28 17.91
C SER A 58 30.37 -17.76 17.16
N VAL A 59 29.93 -18.96 17.50
CA VAL A 59 28.84 -19.68 16.85
C VAL A 59 27.98 -20.35 17.90
N ASP A 60 26.67 -20.26 17.75
CA ASP A 60 25.69 -21.13 18.42
C ASP A 60 25.01 -22.04 17.38
N TYR A 61 24.99 -23.35 17.59
CA TYR A 61 24.39 -24.34 16.72
C TYR A 61 23.14 -24.95 17.35
N ASP A 62 21.98 -24.74 16.72
CA ASP A 62 20.72 -25.39 17.11
C ASP A 62 20.65 -26.80 16.50
N LYS A 63 20.80 -27.82 17.36
CA LYS A 63 20.80 -29.22 16.97
C LYS A 63 19.49 -29.69 16.31
N ASN A 64 18.37 -29.11 16.74
CA ASN A 64 17.03 -29.54 16.31
C ASN A 64 16.67 -28.91 14.96
N ARG A 65 16.95 -27.62 14.80
CA ARG A 65 16.61 -26.86 13.59
C ARG A 65 17.68 -26.90 12.52
N LYS A 66 18.88 -27.38 12.85
CA LYS A 66 20.05 -27.41 11.96
C LYS A 66 20.45 -26.01 11.50
N ILE A 67 20.44 -25.06 12.44
CA ILE A 67 20.73 -23.63 12.17
C ILE A 67 21.97 -23.22 12.97
N CYS A 68 22.91 -22.56 12.30
CA CYS A 68 24.04 -21.88 12.93
C CYS A 68 23.71 -20.39 13.09
N TYR A 69 24.06 -19.85 14.25
CA TYR A 69 23.98 -18.44 14.59
C TYR A 69 25.41 -17.95 14.79
N HIS A 70 25.94 -17.20 13.82
CA HIS A 70 27.28 -16.65 13.85
C HIS A 70 27.22 -15.28 14.50
N SER A 71 28.12 -14.97 15.44
CA SER A 71 28.17 -13.67 16.11
C SER A 71 29.61 -13.19 16.29
N ASP A 72 29.76 -11.94 16.68
CA ASP A 72 31.03 -11.28 16.99
C ASP A 72 31.43 -11.40 18.48
N HIS A 73 30.70 -12.20 19.28
CA HIS A 73 30.99 -12.36 20.69
C HIS A 73 32.34 -13.05 20.91
N ILE A 74 33.17 -12.44 21.77
CA ILE A 74 34.52 -12.90 22.10
C ILE A 74 34.51 -13.57 23.46
N GLY A 75 34.95 -14.82 23.52
CA GLY A 75 35.06 -15.58 24.76
C GLY A 75 33.97 -16.63 24.95
N PRO A 76 33.97 -17.33 26.10
CA PRO A 76 33.15 -18.51 26.32
C PRO A 76 31.65 -18.18 26.43
N PRO A 77 30.77 -19.14 26.08
CA PRO A 77 29.32 -19.00 26.24
C PRO A 77 28.91 -19.00 27.71
N ALA A 78 27.91 -18.19 28.07
CA ALA A 78 27.43 -18.06 29.45
C ALA A 78 26.10 -18.77 29.74
N ILE A 79 25.33 -19.13 28.70
CA ILE A 79 23.96 -19.63 28.86
C ILE A 79 23.95 -21.14 28.73
N SER A 80 23.43 -21.85 29.73
CA SER A 80 23.17 -23.28 29.63
C SER A 80 21.92 -23.55 28.77
N ALA A 81 22.09 -24.26 27.67
CA ALA A 81 21.04 -24.54 26.70
C ALA A 81 21.29 -25.91 26.05
N SER A 82 20.67 -26.97 26.58
CA SER A 82 20.91 -28.35 26.13
C SER A 82 20.62 -28.62 24.64
N GLY A 83 19.74 -27.81 24.03
CA GLY A 83 19.43 -27.87 22.59
C GLY A 83 20.49 -27.23 21.68
N PHE A 84 21.46 -26.52 22.25
CA PHE A 84 22.51 -25.81 21.54
C PHE A 84 23.87 -26.40 21.85
N ASP A 85 24.78 -26.30 20.88
CA ASP A 85 26.20 -26.45 21.09
C ASP A 85 26.89 -25.23 20.50
N SER A 86 27.96 -24.76 21.12
CA SER A 86 28.55 -23.47 20.75
C SER A 86 30.05 -23.58 20.61
N ALA A 87 30.65 -22.60 19.93
CA ALA A 87 32.09 -22.50 19.81
C ALA A 87 32.53 -21.04 19.71
N TYR A 88 33.71 -20.72 20.22
CA TYR A 88 34.29 -19.38 20.14
C TYR A 88 35.76 -19.42 19.73
N SER A 89 36.20 -18.39 19.04
CA SER A 89 37.56 -18.26 18.55
C SER A 89 38.53 -18.07 19.70
N THR A 90 39.60 -18.85 19.67
CA THR A 90 40.76 -18.78 20.57
C THR A 90 41.99 -18.20 19.86
N GLY A 91 41.83 -17.69 18.63
CA GLY A 91 42.89 -17.14 17.80
C GLY A 91 43.45 -18.15 16.78
N TYR A 92 44.43 -17.72 15.98
CA TYR A 92 45.06 -18.56 14.96
C TYR A 92 46.09 -19.52 15.58
N ALA A 93 46.10 -20.76 15.11
CA ALA A 93 47.05 -21.77 15.57
C ALA A 93 48.48 -21.30 15.26
N GLY A 94 49.28 -21.07 16.31
CA GLY A 94 50.69 -20.66 16.21
C GLY A 94 51.00 -19.19 16.49
N ALA A 95 50.03 -18.36 16.90
CA ALA A 95 50.20 -16.91 16.99
C ALA A 95 50.67 -16.33 18.35
N CYS A 96 51.00 -17.13 19.37
CA CYS A 96 51.46 -16.58 20.66
C CYS A 96 52.72 -17.29 21.19
N GLY A 97 53.88 -16.65 20.98
CA GLY A 97 54.99 -16.66 21.93
C GLY A 97 54.67 -15.72 23.09
N SER A 98 55.22 -15.99 24.27
CA SER A 98 54.97 -15.25 25.51
C SER A 98 55.48 -13.81 25.44
N GLU A 99 54.64 -12.88 25.03
CA GLU A 99 54.62 -11.46 25.42
C GLU A 99 53.38 -10.80 24.77
N GLY A 100 52.64 -10.01 25.55
CA GLY A 100 51.29 -9.56 25.20
C GLY A 100 51.20 -8.86 23.83
N CYS A 101 50.11 -9.12 23.11
CA CYS A 101 49.83 -8.45 21.83
C CYS A 101 48.38 -7.96 21.76
N GLY A 102 48.24 -6.66 21.49
CA GLY A 102 47.03 -6.07 20.93
C GLY A 102 46.92 -6.38 19.44
N GLY A 103 45.67 -6.43 18.95
CA GLY A 103 45.32 -6.28 17.54
C GLY A 103 45.82 -7.37 16.57
N CYS A 104 45.30 -8.59 16.66
CA CYS A 104 45.40 -9.55 15.56
C CYS A 104 44.21 -9.38 14.59
N SER A 105 44.46 -8.69 13.48
CA SER A 105 43.57 -8.62 12.31
C SER A 105 43.68 -9.91 11.51
N LYS A 106 42.55 -10.48 11.04
CA LYS A 106 42.53 -11.68 10.19
C LYS A 106 43.39 -11.46 8.93
N PRO A 107 44.35 -12.33 8.60
CA PRO A 107 45.09 -12.24 7.34
C PRO A 107 44.17 -12.56 6.15
N ALA A 108 44.39 -11.86 5.03
CA ALA A 108 43.69 -12.09 3.76
C ALA A 108 43.97 -13.51 3.23
N PRO A 109 43.00 -14.16 2.55
CA PRO A 109 43.17 -15.54 2.08
C PRO A 109 44.29 -15.63 1.05
N VAL A 110 45.25 -16.51 1.32
CA VAL A 110 46.34 -16.86 0.40
C VAL A 110 45.80 -17.81 -0.65
N ALA A 111 45.92 -17.43 -1.92
CA ALA A 111 45.58 -18.25 -3.07
C ALA A 111 46.55 -19.43 -3.22
N PHE A 112 46.00 -20.63 -3.35
CA PHE A 112 46.69 -21.77 -3.96
C PHE A 112 45.93 -22.13 -5.24
N GLU A 113 46.57 -21.86 -6.39
CA GLU A 113 46.34 -22.57 -7.66
C GLU A 113 46.73 -24.06 -7.41
N GLU A 114 46.08 -25.10 -7.94
CA GLU A 114 45.54 -25.28 -9.27
C GLU A 114 44.64 -26.55 -9.32
N GLN A 115 43.83 -26.65 -10.38
CA GLN A 115 43.11 -27.82 -10.94
C GLN A 115 41.58 -27.90 -10.76
N ASP A 116 40.92 -27.52 -11.87
CA ASP A 116 39.57 -27.86 -12.31
C ASP A 116 38.42 -27.64 -11.33
N THR A 117 38.03 -26.37 -11.13
CA THR A 117 36.61 -25.99 -11.00
C THR A 117 36.38 -24.52 -11.42
N SER A 118 35.28 -24.31 -12.14
CA SER A 118 34.68 -23.06 -12.64
C SER A 118 34.98 -21.74 -11.89
N PRO A 119 35.14 -20.59 -12.58
CA PRO A 119 35.54 -19.29 -12.03
C PRO A 119 34.41 -18.52 -11.32
N PHE A 120 33.61 -19.17 -10.48
CA PHE A 120 32.58 -18.54 -9.65
C PHE A 120 32.90 -18.72 -8.17
N SER A 121 33.69 -17.83 -7.57
CA SER A 121 33.89 -17.86 -6.12
C SER A 121 34.28 -16.54 -5.46
N GLN A 122 33.87 -15.38 -6.01
CA GLN A 122 34.03 -14.11 -5.28
C GLN A 122 32.73 -13.35 -4.95
N TYR A 123 31.64 -13.52 -5.71
CA TYR A 123 30.26 -13.19 -5.30
C TYR A 123 29.29 -14.12 -6.04
N GLY A 124 29.37 -15.43 -5.74
CA GLY A 124 28.53 -16.43 -6.41
C GLY A 124 27.05 -16.14 -6.19
N ALA A 125 26.24 -16.26 -7.23
CA ALA A 125 24.80 -16.09 -7.11
C ALA A 125 24.24 -16.97 -5.98
N ASN A 126 23.55 -16.35 -5.02
CA ASN A 126 22.91 -17.03 -3.90
C ASN A 126 21.73 -17.91 -4.35
N SER A 127 21.20 -17.66 -5.57
CA SER A 127 20.16 -18.46 -6.21
C SER A 127 20.53 -18.72 -7.67
N ILE A 128 20.50 -19.99 -8.08
CA ILE A 128 20.77 -20.39 -9.46
C ILE A 128 19.44 -20.78 -10.12
N VAL A 129 19.05 -20.03 -11.15
CA VAL A 129 17.86 -20.29 -11.97
C VAL A 129 18.26 -21.02 -13.24
N ASP A 130 19.31 -20.53 -13.90
CA ASP A 130 19.94 -21.16 -15.04
C ASP A 130 21.42 -21.44 -14.71
N PRO A 131 21.86 -22.71 -14.59
CA PRO A 131 23.26 -23.07 -14.37
C PRO A 131 24.20 -22.59 -15.47
N ASP A 132 23.70 -22.48 -16.70
CA ASP A 132 24.42 -21.97 -17.87
C ASP A 132 24.17 -20.46 -18.08
N GLY A 133 23.61 -19.81 -17.06
CA GLY A 133 23.28 -18.39 -17.07
C GLY A 133 24.50 -17.48 -17.21
N ASP A 134 24.25 -16.32 -17.82
CA ASP A 134 25.21 -15.27 -18.14
C ASP A 134 24.83 -13.92 -17.50
N LEU A 135 23.72 -13.87 -16.75
CA LEU A 135 23.20 -12.67 -16.13
C LEU A 135 22.93 -12.92 -14.65
N ILE A 136 23.48 -12.09 -13.76
CA ILE A 136 23.19 -12.09 -12.33
C ILE A 136 22.33 -10.87 -12.03
N LEU A 137 21.10 -11.09 -11.59
CA LEU A 137 20.21 -10.02 -11.11
C LEU A 137 20.50 -9.74 -9.64
N LEU A 138 20.71 -8.46 -9.29
CA LEU A 138 20.91 -8.01 -7.92
C LEU A 138 19.64 -7.37 -7.39
N LEU A 139 19.04 -7.95 -6.37
CA LEU A 139 17.76 -7.54 -5.77
C LEU A 139 17.92 -7.33 -4.26
N ASN A 140 16.90 -6.69 -3.65
CA ASN A 140 16.82 -6.48 -2.21
C ASN A 140 18.03 -5.68 -1.65
N PRO A 141 18.17 -4.39 -2.06
CA PRO A 141 19.26 -3.54 -1.61
C PRO A 141 19.14 -3.20 -0.11
N ILE A 142 20.28 -3.19 0.58
CA ILE A 142 20.45 -2.65 1.93
C ILE A 142 21.19 -1.32 1.79
N ILE A 143 20.55 -0.24 2.25
CA ILE A 143 21.20 1.06 2.43
C ILE A 143 21.72 1.12 3.86
N LEU A 144 23.04 1.18 4.04
CA LEU A 144 23.69 1.23 5.35
C LEU A 144 23.67 2.64 5.93
N ASP A 145 22.48 3.22 6.18
CA ASP A 145 22.36 4.58 6.75
C ASP A 145 21.50 4.69 8.02
N SER A 146 20.96 3.58 8.57
CA SER A 146 20.02 3.64 9.71
C SER A 146 20.56 3.10 11.05
N LEU A 147 21.88 3.06 11.25
CA LEU A 147 22.49 2.75 12.56
C LEU A 147 23.24 3.96 13.13
N LYS A 148 22.57 5.12 13.20
CA LYS A 148 22.96 6.14 14.17
C LYS A 148 22.10 5.94 15.41
N SER A 149 22.75 5.38 16.43
CA SER A 149 22.23 5.18 17.77
C SER A 149 21.68 6.49 18.37
N ASP A 150 20.39 6.50 18.70
CA ASP A 150 19.83 7.44 19.65
C ASP A 150 20.35 7.12 21.05
N SER A 151 21.35 7.88 21.50
CA SER A 151 21.63 8.06 22.92
C SER A 151 21.48 9.55 23.23
N PRO A 152 20.50 9.98 24.05
CA PRO A 152 20.41 11.36 24.47
C PRO A 152 21.43 11.62 25.58
N SER A 153 22.36 12.54 25.34
CA SER A 153 23.10 13.21 26.40
C SER A 153 22.68 14.69 26.44
N PRO A 154 22.41 15.27 27.62
CA PRO A 154 21.86 16.61 27.74
C PRO A 154 22.98 17.66 27.76
N ALA A 155 22.79 18.76 27.04
CA ALA A 155 23.45 20.02 27.33
C ALA A 155 22.57 21.18 26.86
N ASP A 156 22.13 21.98 27.82
CA ASP A 156 21.49 23.28 27.62
C ASP A 156 22.52 24.33 27.15
N PRO A 157 22.05 25.47 26.60
CA PRO A 157 22.73 26.33 25.65
C PRO A 157 23.36 27.59 26.26
N GLU A 158 24.32 28.19 25.55
CA GLU A 158 24.62 29.64 25.54
C GLU A 158 25.63 29.90 24.40
N ALA A 159 25.20 30.45 23.26
CA ALA A 159 25.17 31.88 22.93
C ALA A 159 26.56 32.52 22.72
N ILE A 160 26.82 33.02 21.50
CA ILE A 160 27.35 34.37 21.18
C ILE A 160 27.47 34.53 19.64
N ASN A 161 26.50 35.25 19.08
CA ASN A 161 26.57 36.43 18.18
C ASN A 161 27.28 36.40 16.81
N THR A 162 26.45 36.68 15.77
CA THR A 162 26.54 37.75 14.73
C THR A 162 27.71 37.72 13.71
N LEU A 163 27.62 38.16 12.45
CA LEU A 163 26.63 38.82 11.58
C LEU A 163 27.18 38.73 10.12
N ASP A 164 26.29 38.52 9.16
CA ASP A 164 26.16 39.00 7.75
C ASP A 164 27.33 39.27 6.77
N ASP A 165 26.90 39.10 5.49
CA ASP A 165 27.32 39.69 4.21
C ASP A 165 28.31 38.97 3.25
N ASP A 166 27.69 38.21 2.34
CA ASP A 166 27.52 38.48 0.90
C ASP A 166 28.73 38.78 -0.03
N MET A 167 28.84 37.89 -1.02
CA MET A 167 29.14 38.09 -2.44
C MET A 167 30.49 38.64 -2.96
N SER A 168 31.08 37.77 -3.80
CA SER A 168 31.90 38.03 -5.00
C SER A 168 33.42 38.02 -4.79
N LYS A 169 34.09 36.92 -5.14
CA LYS A 169 34.66 36.71 -6.49
C LYS A 169 35.47 37.90 -7.00
N GLU A 170 36.74 37.93 -6.63
CA GLU A 170 37.80 38.32 -7.55
C GLU A 170 39.16 37.90 -6.99
N LEU A 171 39.71 36.83 -7.56
CA LEU A 171 41.14 36.67 -7.88
C LEU A 171 41.29 35.26 -8.46
N GLN A 172 40.79 35.11 -9.67
CA GLN A 172 41.27 34.08 -10.57
C GLN A 172 42.25 34.72 -11.53
N MET A 173 43.25 33.91 -11.92
CA MET A 173 44.16 34.04 -13.08
C MET A 173 45.54 34.63 -12.73
N ILE A 174 46.70 34.04 -13.08
CA ILE A 174 47.05 32.95 -14.04
C ILE A 174 48.58 32.67 -13.82
N ARG A 175 49.06 31.44 -13.56
CA ARG A 175 49.73 30.43 -14.45
C ARG A 175 51.08 30.03 -13.82
N ASP A 176 51.70 28.86 -13.93
CA ASP A 176 51.57 27.50 -14.51
C ASP A 176 52.50 26.65 -13.58
N ASN A 177 52.45 25.35 -13.37
CA ASN A 177 52.39 24.21 -14.29
C ASN A 177 52.48 22.93 -13.41
N GLU A 178 51.96 21.81 -13.93
CA GLU A 178 52.12 20.41 -13.45
C GLU A 178 51.11 19.84 -12.43
N GLY A 179 50.16 19.06 -12.98
CA GLY A 179 49.89 17.70 -12.51
C GLY A 179 48.89 17.50 -11.36
N GLY A 180 47.62 17.27 -11.68
CA GLY A 180 46.66 16.71 -10.73
C GLY A 180 45.25 16.59 -11.29
N PHE A 181 44.90 15.39 -11.75
CA PHE A 181 43.52 15.00 -12.09
C PHE A 181 42.69 15.04 -10.80
N SER A 182 41.79 16.02 -10.66
CA SER A 182 40.85 16.11 -9.55
C SER A 182 39.63 15.24 -9.86
N GLU A 183 39.66 13.98 -9.46
CA GLU A 183 38.45 13.19 -9.26
C GLU A 183 37.68 13.77 -8.06
N THR A 184 36.59 14.47 -8.34
CA THR A 184 35.54 14.69 -7.34
C THR A 184 34.68 13.43 -7.29
N SER A 185 35.09 12.43 -6.50
CA SER A 185 34.22 11.34 -6.07
C SER A 185 33.46 11.75 -4.81
N GLN A 186 32.19 12.11 -4.96
CA GLN A 186 31.27 12.00 -3.83
C GLN A 186 30.99 10.50 -3.66
N ASP A 187 31.56 9.90 -2.60
CA ASP A 187 31.27 8.53 -2.17
C ASP A 187 29.83 8.47 -1.62
N GLU A 188 28.87 8.27 -2.52
CA GLU A 188 27.59 7.65 -2.16
C GLU A 188 27.89 6.18 -1.79
N PRO A 189 27.44 5.69 -0.62
CA PRO A 189 27.69 4.32 -0.21
C PRO A 189 27.06 3.35 -1.21
N THR A 190 27.88 2.48 -1.80
CA THR A 190 27.43 1.48 -2.77
C THR A 190 26.40 0.54 -2.13
N PRO A 191 25.18 0.42 -2.67
CA PRO A 191 24.15 -0.42 -2.09
C PRO A 191 24.56 -1.90 -2.09
N ILE A 192 24.37 -2.59 -0.96
CA ILE A 192 24.65 -4.02 -0.83
C ILE A 192 23.37 -4.80 -1.16
N TYR A 193 23.44 -5.74 -2.09
CA TYR A 193 22.28 -6.54 -2.49
C TYR A 193 22.29 -7.90 -1.78
N ASN A 194 21.15 -8.30 -1.19
CA ASN A 194 21.05 -9.61 -0.53
C ASN A 194 20.82 -10.76 -1.53
N ASP A 195 20.07 -10.47 -2.59
CA ASP A 195 19.66 -11.46 -3.57
C ASP A 195 20.52 -11.34 -4.83
N HIS A 196 21.35 -12.35 -5.07
CA HIS A 196 22.11 -12.52 -6.32
C HIS A 196 21.54 -13.73 -7.05
N ILE A 197 20.90 -13.50 -8.20
CA ILE A 197 20.15 -14.54 -8.91
C ILE A 197 20.75 -14.77 -10.30
N LEU A 198 21.35 -15.94 -10.54
CA LEU A 198 21.90 -16.32 -11.84
C LEU A 198 20.79 -16.79 -12.78
N VAL A 199 20.61 -16.07 -13.88
CA VAL A 199 19.59 -16.27 -14.91
C VAL A 199 20.21 -16.22 -16.30
N SER A 200 19.42 -16.56 -17.32
CA SER A 200 19.83 -16.46 -18.72
C SER A 200 19.37 -15.16 -19.37
N SER A 201 20.31 -14.37 -19.86
CA SER A 201 20.05 -13.14 -20.61
C SER A 201 19.17 -13.37 -21.83
N LYS A 202 19.28 -14.56 -22.45
CA LYS A 202 18.49 -14.97 -23.61
C LYS A 202 17.03 -15.19 -23.24
N HIS A 203 16.75 -15.89 -22.13
CA HIS A 203 15.37 -16.08 -21.65
C HIS A 203 14.75 -14.74 -21.24
N MET A 204 15.47 -13.90 -20.51
CA MET A 204 15.02 -12.56 -20.11
C MET A 204 14.71 -11.69 -21.35
N SER A 205 15.60 -11.68 -22.35
CA SER A 205 15.42 -10.92 -23.59
C SER A 205 14.29 -11.45 -24.47
N LEU A 206 14.03 -12.76 -24.44
CA LEU A 206 12.93 -13.35 -25.21
C LEU A 206 11.58 -12.96 -24.61
N ALA A 207 11.47 -13.00 -23.28
CA ALA A 207 10.21 -12.74 -22.58
C ALA A 207 9.86 -11.25 -22.46
N SER A 208 10.84 -10.35 -22.47
CA SER A 208 10.64 -8.93 -22.23
C SER A 208 11.33 -8.06 -23.29
N PRO A 209 10.58 -7.19 -24.00
CA PRO A 209 11.14 -6.19 -24.90
C PRO A 209 12.11 -5.23 -24.19
N VAL A 210 11.86 -4.92 -22.92
CA VAL A 210 12.68 -4.01 -22.11
C VAL A 210 14.03 -4.66 -21.80
N PHE A 211 14.04 -5.91 -21.31
CA PHE A 211 15.30 -6.64 -21.13
C PHE A 211 16.02 -6.87 -22.45
N LYS A 212 15.29 -7.13 -23.55
CA LYS A 212 15.90 -7.25 -24.88
C LYS A 212 16.63 -5.98 -25.29
N ALA A 213 15.98 -4.83 -25.15
CA ALA A 213 16.58 -3.54 -25.48
C ALA A 213 17.82 -3.27 -24.61
N MET A 214 17.74 -3.55 -23.31
CA MET A 214 18.81 -3.37 -22.34
C MET A 214 20.02 -4.28 -22.60
N LEU A 215 19.78 -5.58 -22.85
CA LEU A 215 20.82 -6.62 -22.89
C LEU A 215 21.39 -6.87 -24.30
N GLN A 216 20.66 -6.49 -25.34
CA GLN A 216 21.09 -6.70 -26.74
C GLN A 216 21.36 -5.40 -27.50
N GLY A 217 20.91 -4.26 -26.98
CA GLY A 217 21.04 -2.94 -27.59
C GLY A 217 22.44 -2.33 -27.51
N GLY A 218 22.49 -1.00 -27.50
CA GLY A 218 23.71 -0.19 -27.43
C GLY A 218 24.04 0.34 -26.04
N PHE A 219 23.33 -0.12 -25.00
CA PHE A 219 23.54 0.32 -23.63
C PHE A 219 24.79 -0.34 -23.00
N LYS A 220 25.26 0.22 -21.89
CA LYS A 220 26.47 -0.24 -21.18
C LYS A 220 26.35 -1.71 -20.77
N GLU A 221 25.16 -2.12 -20.37
CA GLU A 221 24.77 -3.48 -20.00
C GLU A 221 25.04 -4.46 -21.15
N ALA A 222 24.50 -4.17 -22.34
CA ALA A 222 24.69 -4.99 -23.54
C ALA A 222 26.15 -5.06 -23.99
N ILE A 223 26.89 -3.95 -23.91
CA ILE A 223 28.31 -3.91 -24.25
C ILE A 223 29.12 -4.79 -23.29
N THR A 224 28.85 -4.63 -21.99
CA THR A 224 29.52 -5.40 -20.93
C THR A 224 29.27 -6.89 -21.13
N LEU A 225 28.00 -7.29 -21.26
CA LEU A 225 27.61 -8.69 -21.48
C LEU A 225 28.30 -9.31 -22.72
N LYS A 226 28.42 -8.56 -23.83
CA LYS A 226 29.11 -9.01 -25.05
C LYS A 226 30.62 -9.15 -24.87
N MET A 227 31.25 -8.25 -24.10
CA MET A 227 32.70 -8.23 -23.90
C MET A 227 33.18 -9.26 -22.87
N THR A 228 32.47 -9.39 -21.75
CA THR A 228 32.87 -10.25 -20.63
C THR A 228 32.20 -11.62 -20.66
N GLY A 229 31.10 -11.76 -21.40
CA GLY A 229 30.24 -12.95 -21.38
C GLY A 229 29.39 -13.09 -20.12
N LYS A 230 29.46 -12.13 -19.18
CA LYS A 230 28.69 -12.12 -17.92
C LYS A 230 28.32 -10.71 -17.48
N LEU A 231 27.13 -10.51 -16.94
CA LEU A 231 26.68 -9.20 -16.44
C LEU A 231 26.07 -9.33 -15.04
N GLU A 232 26.44 -8.42 -14.14
CA GLU A 232 25.69 -8.16 -12.91
C GLU A 232 24.76 -6.95 -13.16
N LEU A 233 23.47 -7.13 -12.94
CA LEU A 233 22.45 -6.12 -13.22
C LEU A 233 21.70 -5.75 -11.94
N PRO A 234 21.97 -4.56 -11.36
CA PRO A 234 21.24 -4.06 -10.20
C PRO A 234 19.79 -3.68 -10.52
N LEU A 235 18.86 -4.14 -9.69
CA LEU A 235 17.42 -3.89 -9.79
C LEU A 235 16.86 -3.39 -8.44
N PRO A 236 17.28 -2.21 -7.96
CA PRO A 236 16.97 -1.75 -6.59
C PRO A 236 15.48 -1.45 -6.36
N ASP A 237 14.76 -1.02 -7.39
CA ASP A 237 13.35 -0.59 -7.28
C ASP A 237 12.35 -1.75 -7.38
N ASP A 238 12.81 -2.94 -7.76
CA ASP A 238 11.94 -4.07 -8.00
C ASP A 238 11.64 -4.83 -6.73
N ASP A 239 10.36 -5.18 -6.56
CA ASP A 239 9.94 -6.03 -5.45
C ASP A 239 10.58 -7.42 -5.58
N PRO A 240 11.37 -7.88 -4.60
CA PRO A 240 12.15 -9.11 -4.73
C PRO A 240 11.27 -10.36 -4.80
N ALA A 241 10.11 -10.37 -4.14
CA ALA A 241 9.22 -11.53 -4.14
C ALA A 241 8.50 -11.65 -5.50
N ALA A 242 7.97 -10.55 -6.02
CA ALA A 242 7.34 -10.52 -7.34
C ALA A 242 8.35 -10.82 -8.45
N MET A 243 9.56 -10.27 -8.38
CA MET A 243 10.61 -10.50 -9.38
C MET A 243 11.05 -11.96 -9.41
N LYS A 244 11.20 -12.62 -8.26
CA LYS A 244 11.51 -14.06 -8.19
C LYS A 244 10.45 -14.92 -8.90
N ILE A 245 9.16 -14.62 -8.68
CA ILE A 245 8.06 -15.31 -9.37
C ILE A 245 8.13 -15.07 -10.89
N LEU A 246 8.36 -13.82 -11.31
CA LEU A 246 8.45 -13.47 -12.72
C LEU A 246 9.64 -14.17 -13.40
N ILE A 247 10.80 -14.24 -12.73
CA ILE A 247 11.98 -14.98 -13.19
C ILE A 247 11.66 -16.47 -13.36
N ASP A 248 10.95 -17.07 -12.40
CA ASP A 248 10.51 -18.46 -12.47
C ASP A 248 9.60 -18.71 -13.68
N MET A 249 8.68 -17.78 -13.98
CA MET A 249 7.82 -17.86 -15.18
C MET A 249 8.64 -17.77 -16.47
N ILE A 250 9.55 -16.80 -16.56
CA ILE A 250 10.42 -16.57 -17.72
C ILE A 250 11.28 -17.81 -18.03
N HIS A 251 11.75 -18.51 -17.00
CA HIS A 251 12.58 -19.71 -17.15
C HIS A 251 11.77 -21.02 -17.15
N GLY A 252 10.43 -20.94 -17.23
CA GLY A 252 9.58 -22.13 -17.33
C GLY A 252 9.54 -23.00 -16.07
N ARG A 253 9.92 -22.47 -14.90
CA ARG A 253 9.92 -23.20 -13.61
C ARG A 253 8.53 -23.21 -12.96
N MET A 254 7.52 -23.62 -13.74
CA MET A 254 6.09 -23.50 -13.39
C MET A 254 5.69 -24.19 -12.07
N LYS A 255 6.44 -25.21 -11.63
CA LYS A 255 6.21 -25.90 -10.34
C LYS A 255 6.47 -25.01 -9.12
N LEU A 256 7.28 -23.96 -9.27
CA LEU A 256 7.62 -23.03 -8.19
C LEU A 256 6.61 -21.88 -8.07
N ILE A 257 5.74 -21.70 -9.07
CA ILE A 257 4.79 -20.60 -9.09
C ILE A 257 3.68 -20.88 -8.06
N PRO A 258 3.46 -19.98 -7.08
CA PRO A 258 2.43 -20.17 -6.08
C PRO A 258 1.04 -20.14 -6.71
N LEU A 259 0.16 -21.07 -6.33
CA LEU A 259 -1.24 -21.07 -6.77
C LEU A 259 -2.11 -20.04 -6.02
N LYS A 260 -1.63 -19.54 -4.88
CA LYS A 260 -2.29 -18.55 -4.05
C LYS A 260 -1.33 -17.41 -3.75
N ILE A 261 -1.77 -16.19 -3.98
CA ILE A 261 -1.05 -14.96 -3.64
C ILE A 261 -2.02 -13.97 -2.98
N ASN A 262 -1.49 -13.01 -2.23
CA ASN A 262 -2.29 -11.92 -1.68
C ASN A 262 -2.39 -10.76 -2.69
N LEU A 263 -3.28 -9.80 -2.41
CA LEU A 263 -3.52 -8.65 -3.29
C LEU A 263 -2.26 -7.80 -3.50
N GLU A 264 -1.46 -7.61 -2.45
CA GLU A 264 -0.22 -6.83 -2.53
C GLU A 264 0.76 -7.45 -3.53
N LEU A 265 1.07 -8.74 -3.40
CA LEU A 265 1.97 -9.45 -4.32
C LEU A 265 1.43 -9.48 -5.75
N PHE A 266 0.11 -9.63 -5.93
CA PHE A 266 -0.51 -9.59 -7.26
C PHE A 266 -0.36 -8.21 -7.90
N THR A 267 -0.49 -7.14 -7.10
CA THR A 267 -0.28 -5.76 -7.55
C THR A 267 1.18 -5.52 -7.92
N LYS A 268 2.13 -5.99 -7.10
CA LYS A 268 3.57 -5.91 -7.41
C LYS A 268 3.92 -6.63 -8.70
N LEU A 269 3.34 -7.81 -8.94
CA LEU A 269 3.48 -8.52 -10.20
C LEU A 269 2.91 -7.71 -11.37
N ALA A 270 1.72 -7.11 -11.24
CA ALA A 270 1.17 -6.24 -12.29
C ALA A 270 2.11 -5.07 -12.63
N ILE A 271 2.70 -4.43 -11.61
CA ILE A 271 3.67 -3.34 -11.80
C ILE A 271 4.91 -3.81 -12.56
N LEU A 272 5.50 -4.94 -12.17
CA LEU A 272 6.68 -5.48 -12.86
C LEU A 272 6.36 -5.91 -14.29
N VAL A 273 5.20 -6.53 -14.50
CA VAL A 273 4.78 -7.00 -15.83
C VAL A 273 4.54 -5.82 -16.78
N ASP A 274 3.99 -4.70 -16.29
CA ASP A 274 3.92 -3.43 -17.02
C ASP A 274 5.32 -2.88 -17.32
N LYS A 275 6.15 -2.71 -16.28
CA LYS A 275 7.52 -2.18 -16.35
C LYS A 275 8.36 -2.93 -17.39
N TYR A 276 8.26 -4.26 -17.42
CA TYR A 276 9.04 -5.12 -18.32
C TYR A 276 8.28 -5.54 -19.58
N GLN A 277 7.03 -5.11 -19.75
CA GLN A 277 6.17 -5.39 -20.91
C GLN A 277 6.12 -6.88 -21.28
N CYS A 278 5.86 -7.75 -20.30
CA CYS A 278 5.95 -9.20 -20.45
C CYS A 278 4.68 -9.95 -20.03
N ALA A 279 3.49 -9.37 -20.27
CA ALA A 279 2.22 -9.93 -19.81
C ALA A 279 1.95 -11.36 -20.27
N GLU A 280 2.35 -11.71 -21.49
CA GLU A 280 2.12 -13.05 -22.08
C GLU A 280 2.72 -14.18 -21.25
N ILE A 281 3.89 -13.98 -20.63
CA ILE A 281 4.58 -15.02 -19.85
C ILE A 281 3.82 -15.41 -18.57
N THR A 282 2.91 -14.55 -18.11
CA THR A 282 2.16 -14.76 -16.88
C THR A 282 0.94 -15.65 -17.09
N CYS A 283 0.52 -15.91 -18.32
CA CYS A 283 -0.60 -16.78 -18.60
C CYS A 283 -0.30 -18.23 -18.16
N PRO A 284 -1.23 -18.94 -17.48
CA PRO A 284 -2.63 -18.58 -17.17
C PRO A 284 -2.86 -18.06 -15.74
N TYR A 285 -1.80 -17.64 -15.04
CA TYR A 285 -1.84 -17.40 -13.60
C TYR A 285 -2.74 -16.25 -13.13
N PRO A 286 -2.91 -15.13 -13.84
CA PRO A 286 -3.83 -14.07 -13.41
C PRO A 286 -5.27 -14.57 -13.15
N ASP A 287 -5.78 -15.46 -14.01
CA ASP A 287 -7.10 -16.09 -13.82
C ASP A 287 -7.12 -17.05 -12.64
N ILE A 288 -6.02 -17.75 -12.36
CA ILE A 288 -5.91 -18.63 -11.19
C ILE A 288 -5.92 -17.76 -9.92
N TRP A 289 -5.07 -16.75 -9.86
CA TRP A 289 -4.89 -15.91 -8.69
C TRP A 289 -6.13 -15.09 -8.34
N LYS A 290 -6.81 -14.49 -9.32
CA LYS A 290 -8.03 -13.70 -9.07
C LYS A 290 -9.12 -14.54 -8.41
N ASN A 291 -9.25 -15.82 -8.78
CA ASN A 291 -10.25 -16.73 -8.23
C ASN A 291 -9.92 -17.20 -6.80
N THR A 292 -8.66 -17.07 -6.37
CA THR A 292 -8.24 -17.42 -5.01
C THR A 292 -8.38 -16.27 -4.01
N LEU A 293 -8.53 -15.03 -4.49
CA LEU A 293 -8.81 -13.86 -3.68
C LEU A 293 -10.33 -13.75 -3.46
N GLN A 294 -10.85 -14.50 -2.48
CA GLN A 294 -12.29 -14.60 -2.22
C GLN A 294 -12.89 -13.36 -1.55
N ASP A 295 -12.07 -12.55 -0.87
CA ASP A 295 -12.52 -11.34 -0.18
C ASP A 295 -12.23 -10.12 -1.05
N TRP A 296 -13.31 -9.51 -1.54
CA TRP A 296 -13.20 -8.25 -2.27
C TRP A 296 -12.89 -7.11 -1.31
N ALA A 297 -12.10 -6.18 -1.83
CA ALA A 297 -11.66 -4.96 -1.18
C ALA A 297 -12.80 -4.12 -0.60
N ASP A 298 -12.55 -3.52 0.56
CA ASP A 298 -13.46 -2.57 1.23
C ASP A 298 -12.90 -1.14 1.27
N SER A 299 -11.70 -0.93 0.71
CA SER A 299 -10.99 0.34 0.70
C SER A 299 -10.71 0.87 -0.71
N CYS A 300 -10.46 2.19 -0.80
CA CYS A 300 -10.11 2.81 -2.08
C CYS A 300 -8.75 2.33 -2.59
N GLU A 301 -7.80 2.10 -1.68
CA GLU A 301 -6.44 1.63 -1.99
C GLU A 301 -6.45 0.25 -2.62
N GLU A 302 -7.21 -0.69 -2.03
CA GLU A 302 -7.32 -2.04 -2.58
C GLU A 302 -8.09 -2.07 -3.91
N MET A 303 -9.07 -1.18 -4.11
CA MET A 303 -9.75 -1.04 -5.41
C MET A 303 -8.83 -0.42 -6.47
N ALA A 304 -7.91 0.48 -6.08
CA ALA A 304 -6.85 0.97 -6.96
C ALA A 304 -5.90 -0.16 -7.37
N CYS A 305 -5.52 -1.03 -6.43
CA CYS A 305 -4.77 -2.26 -6.73
C CYS A 305 -5.52 -3.15 -7.74
N TRP A 306 -6.82 -3.41 -7.52
CA TRP A 306 -7.63 -4.19 -8.46
C TRP A 306 -7.74 -3.55 -9.84
N LEU A 307 -7.88 -2.23 -9.93
CA LEU A 307 -7.85 -1.52 -11.22
C LEU A 307 -6.51 -1.73 -11.93
N CYS A 308 -5.39 -1.62 -11.23
CA CYS A 308 -4.05 -1.84 -11.78
C CYS A 308 -3.89 -3.28 -12.31
N ILE A 309 -4.24 -4.27 -11.49
CA ILE A 309 -4.18 -5.69 -11.85
C ILE A 309 -5.05 -5.97 -13.08
N ALA A 310 -6.30 -5.54 -13.03
CA ALA A 310 -7.26 -5.80 -14.10
C ALA A 310 -6.91 -5.06 -15.40
N TRP A 311 -6.32 -3.86 -15.29
CA TRP A 311 -5.78 -3.15 -16.43
C TRP A 311 -4.63 -3.92 -17.08
N GLN A 312 -3.71 -4.44 -16.27
CA GLN A 312 -2.50 -5.10 -16.75
C GLN A 312 -2.76 -6.47 -17.37
N PHE A 313 -3.60 -7.28 -16.72
CA PHE A 313 -3.88 -8.66 -17.13
C PHE A 313 -5.18 -8.81 -17.93
N GLU A 314 -5.76 -7.69 -18.37
CA GLU A 314 -6.98 -7.64 -19.19
C GLU A 314 -8.18 -8.37 -18.57
N LEU A 315 -8.43 -8.13 -17.28
CA LEU A 315 -9.52 -8.74 -16.53
C LEU A 315 -10.77 -7.84 -16.57
N ASP A 316 -11.60 -7.97 -17.61
CA ASP A 316 -12.73 -7.07 -17.88
C ASP A 316 -13.71 -6.92 -16.70
N ALA A 317 -14.12 -8.03 -16.09
CA ALA A 317 -15.13 -8.03 -15.02
C ALA A 317 -14.59 -7.35 -13.76
N GLU A 318 -13.34 -7.63 -13.42
CA GLU A 318 -12.64 -7.08 -12.28
C GLU A 318 -12.39 -5.58 -12.45
N PHE A 319 -12.00 -5.15 -13.65
CA PHE A 319 -11.80 -3.74 -13.98
C PHE A 319 -13.09 -2.94 -13.85
N CYS A 320 -14.17 -3.45 -14.46
CA CYS A 320 -15.49 -2.82 -14.40
C CYS A 320 -15.93 -2.69 -12.94
N ARG A 321 -15.88 -3.78 -12.17
CA ARG A 321 -16.30 -3.79 -10.77
C ARG A 321 -15.50 -2.81 -9.89
N ALA A 322 -14.18 -2.77 -10.03
CA ALA A 322 -13.33 -1.84 -9.27
C ALA A 322 -13.64 -0.38 -9.63
N SER A 323 -13.81 -0.08 -10.93
CA SER A 323 -14.17 1.27 -11.38
C SER A 323 -15.56 1.72 -10.87
N THR A 324 -16.56 0.83 -10.91
CA THR A 324 -17.91 1.10 -10.38
C THR A 324 -17.87 1.35 -8.87
N TRP A 325 -17.05 0.58 -8.14
CA TRP A 325 -16.90 0.78 -6.71
C TRP A 325 -16.32 2.16 -6.39
N ILE A 326 -15.24 2.56 -7.09
CA ILE A 326 -14.59 3.87 -6.90
C ILE A 326 -15.55 5.01 -7.26
N GLU A 327 -16.31 4.87 -8.35
CA GLU A 327 -17.36 5.84 -8.72
C GLU A 327 -18.41 6.01 -7.60
N ALA A 328 -18.80 4.91 -6.95
CA ALA A 328 -19.86 4.91 -5.95
C ALA A 328 -19.40 5.31 -4.54
N GLN A 329 -18.22 4.85 -4.13
CA GLN A 329 -17.73 4.91 -2.75
C GLN A 329 -16.51 5.82 -2.58
N GLY A 330 -15.81 6.17 -3.65
CA GLY A 330 -14.63 7.03 -3.61
C GLY A 330 -14.96 8.41 -3.02
N THR A 331 -14.11 8.85 -2.09
CA THR A 331 -14.24 10.14 -1.38
C THR A 331 -13.28 11.20 -1.91
N CYS A 332 -12.26 10.81 -2.65
CA CYS A 332 -11.34 11.68 -3.38
C CYS A 332 -11.04 11.08 -4.75
N ASP A 333 -10.27 11.81 -5.56
CA ASP A 333 -9.81 11.32 -6.85
C ASP A 333 -8.81 10.16 -6.69
N LEU A 334 -8.76 9.32 -7.71
CA LEU A 334 -7.92 8.13 -7.70
C LEU A 334 -6.42 8.47 -7.65
N VAL A 335 -5.99 9.61 -8.19
CA VAL A 335 -4.58 10.04 -8.16
C VAL A 335 -4.17 10.37 -6.72
N THR A 336 -5.01 11.08 -5.98
CA THR A 336 -4.82 11.33 -4.54
C THR A 336 -4.76 10.03 -3.74
N THR A 337 -5.65 9.08 -4.03
CA THR A 337 -5.61 7.75 -3.39
C THR A 337 -4.29 7.04 -3.68
N MET A 338 -3.83 7.04 -4.94
CA MET A 338 -2.56 6.41 -5.32
C MET A 338 -1.34 7.11 -4.69
N ALA A 339 -1.41 8.42 -4.45
CA ALA A 339 -0.33 9.17 -3.83
C ALA A 339 -0.08 8.81 -2.35
N THR A 340 -1.07 8.25 -1.65
CA THR A 340 -0.89 7.75 -0.27
C THR A 340 -0.32 6.33 -0.22
N MET A 341 -0.28 5.64 -1.37
CA MET A 341 0.19 4.26 -1.46
C MET A 341 1.71 4.21 -1.58
N LYS A 342 2.31 3.12 -1.10
CA LYS A 342 3.76 2.88 -1.21
C LYS A 342 4.23 2.61 -2.64
N SER A 343 3.33 2.32 -3.57
CA SER A 343 3.66 1.87 -4.93
C SER A 343 2.98 2.77 -5.95
N ASN A 344 3.74 3.17 -6.97
CA ASN A 344 3.19 3.87 -8.13
C ASN A 344 2.47 2.86 -9.03
N LEU A 345 1.15 2.93 -9.11
CA LEU A 345 0.37 2.03 -9.96
C LEU A 345 0.39 2.51 -11.42
N PRO A 346 0.73 1.66 -12.41
CA PRO A 346 0.76 2.00 -13.83
C PRO A 346 -0.64 2.08 -14.46
N ILE A 347 -1.50 2.92 -13.90
CA ILE A 347 -2.83 3.21 -14.46
C ILE A 347 -2.70 4.48 -15.31
N PRO A 348 -3.06 4.47 -16.61
CA PRO A 348 -2.96 5.66 -17.43
C PRO A 348 -3.83 6.80 -16.92
N LYS A 349 -3.29 8.03 -16.98
CA LYS A 349 -3.98 9.23 -16.50
C LYS A 349 -5.37 9.42 -17.13
N GLN A 350 -5.52 9.08 -18.42
CA GLN A 350 -6.79 9.16 -19.12
C GLN A 350 -7.87 8.29 -18.46
N VAL A 351 -7.48 7.14 -17.93
CA VAL A 351 -8.36 6.21 -17.22
C VAL A 351 -8.72 6.80 -15.86
N THR A 352 -7.74 7.28 -15.09
CA THR A 352 -7.99 7.88 -13.77
C THR A 352 -8.89 9.12 -13.86
N ASP A 353 -8.64 10.00 -14.84
CA ASP A 353 -9.42 11.23 -15.07
C ASP A 353 -10.87 10.92 -15.48
N THR A 354 -11.07 9.86 -16.27
CA THR A 354 -12.41 9.44 -16.70
C THR A 354 -13.22 8.85 -15.55
N ILE A 355 -12.60 8.00 -14.72
CA ILE A 355 -13.24 7.45 -13.52
C ILE A 355 -13.62 8.59 -12.55
N GLU A 356 -12.74 9.57 -12.39
CA GLU A 356 -13.03 10.75 -11.57
C GLU A 356 -14.19 11.58 -12.13
N THR A 357 -14.26 11.74 -13.45
CA THR A 357 -15.38 12.41 -14.12
C THR A 357 -16.70 11.71 -13.82
N PHE A 358 -16.74 10.37 -13.86
CA PHE A 358 -17.95 9.61 -13.53
C PHE A 358 -18.34 9.77 -12.06
N ARG A 359 -17.37 9.72 -11.15
CA ARG A 359 -17.59 9.93 -9.71
C ARG A 359 -18.22 11.30 -9.44
N ILE A 360 -17.60 12.37 -9.97
CA ILE A 360 -18.11 13.75 -9.82
C ILE A 360 -19.50 13.89 -10.42
N GLU A 361 -19.73 13.34 -11.62
CA GLU A 361 -21.01 13.47 -12.32
C GLU A 361 -22.15 12.76 -11.56
N GLY A 362 -21.89 11.58 -10.97
CA GLY A 362 -22.86 10.88 -10.12
C GLY A 362 -23.27 11.71 -8.91
N ILE A 363 -22.30 12.27 -8.18
CA ILE A 363 -22.55 13.13 -7.01
C ILE A 363 -23.26 14.42 -7.44
N ARG A 364 -22.81 15.06 -8.53
CA ARG A 364 -23.40 16.28 -9.07
C ARG A 364 -24.88 16.09 -9.41
N LYS A 365 -25.25 14.98 -10.05
CA LYS A 365 -26.65 14.65 -10.34
C LYS A 365 -27.48 14.53 -9.07
N ALA A 366 -26.98 13.83 -8.05
CA ALA A 366 -27.68 13.65 -6.79
C ALA A 366 -27.86 14.97 -6.02
N VAL A 367 -26.81 15.78 -5.91
CA VAL A 367 -26.87 17.11 -5.29
C VAL A 367 -27.84 18.01 -6.06
N LYS A 368 -27.79 17.99 -7.40
CA LYS A 368 -28.70 18.76 -8.24
C LYS A 368 -30.16 18.34 -8.05
N SER A 369 -30.46 17.04 -7.91
CA SER A 369 -31.83 16.58 -7.62
C SER A 369 -32.36 17.16 -6.31
N LEU A 370 -31.54 17.18 -5.26
CA LEU A 370 -31.90 17.81 -3.97
C LEU A 370 -32.04 19.34 -4.10
N GLU A 371 -31.15 19.99 -4.85
CA GLU A 371 -31.20 21.43 -5.11
C GLU A 371 -32.47 21.83 -5.88
N ASP A 372 -32.78 21.12 -6.97
CA ASP A 372 -33.95 21.35 -7.81
C ASP A 372 -35.24 21.09 -7.01
N PHE A 373 -35.23 20.11 -6.11
CA PHE A 373 -36.33 19.86 -5.18
C PHE A 373 -36.55 21.04 -4.21
N ILE A 374 -35.49 21.52 -3.55
CA ILE A 374 -35.56 22.68 -2.65
C ILE A 374 -36.04 23.92 -3.42
N LYS A 375 -35.46 24.20 -4.60
CA LYS A 375 -35.86 25.32 -5.46
C LYS A 375 -37.31 25.24 -5.92
N THR A 376 -37.84 24.03 -6.10
CA THR A 376 -39.23 23.82 -6.50
C THR A 376 -40.22 24.36 -5.46
N TYR A 377 -39.88 24.29 -4.18
CA TYR A 377 -40.70 24.78 -3.07
C TYR A 377 -40.37 26.22 -2.62
N GLN A 378 -39.27 26.80 -3.09
CA GLN A 378 -38.93 28.21 -2.85
C GLN A 378 -39.67 29.18 -3.79
N LYS A 379 -40.22 28.66 -4.89
CA LYS A 379 -40.96 29.45 -5.87
C LYS A 379 -42.34 29.88 -5.32
N PRO A 380 -42.91 30.98 -5.83
CA PRO A 380 -44.21 31.46 -5.37
C PRO A 380 -45.39 30.56 -5.78
N GLU A 381 -45.21 29.65 -6.75
CA GLU A 381 -46.28 28.74 -7.16
C GLU A 381 -46.50 27.59 -6.16
N ASN A 382 -47.73 27.42 -5.70
CA ASN A 382 -48.11 26.33 -4.81
C ASN A 382 -48.04 24.97 -5.52
N ARG A 383 -47.33 24.01 -4.92
CA ARG A 383 -47.22 22.59 -5.32
C ARG A 383 -48.22 21.70 -4.61
N CYS A 384 -48.63 22.05 -3.40
CA CYS A 384 -49.72 21.36 -2.72
C CYS A 384 -50.98 21.40 -3.60
N THR A 385 -51.52 20.22 -3.92
CA THR A 385 -52.68 20.07 -4.81
C THR A 385 -54.02 19.94 -4.06
N THR A 386 -54.02 20.08 -2.72
CA THR A 386 -55.24 19.86 -1.92
C THR A 386 -56.39 20.74 -2.38
N THR A 387 -57.56 20.15 -2.59
CA THR A 387 -58.75 20.88 -3.04
C THR A 387 -59.63 21.35 -1.89
N GLN A 388 -59.39 20.87 -0.67
CA GLN A 388 -60.17 21.17 0.53
C GLN A 388 -59.26 21.30 1.75
N ILE A 389 -59.65 22.14 2.72
CA ILE A 389 -58.97 22.25 4.01
C ILE A 389 -59.50 21.13 4.91
N PRO A 390 -58.63 20.31 5.53
CA PRO A 390 -59.07 19.28 6.48
C PRO A 390 -59.83 19.86 7.66
N GLU A 391 -61.03 19.35 7.94
CA GLU A 391 -61.77 19.68 9.16
C GLU A 391 -61.12 18.97 10.36
N ILE A 392 -60.70 19.73 11.37
CA ILE A 392 -60.14 19.19 12.61
C ILE A 392 -61.32 18.97 13.58
N GLU A 393 -61.73 17.72 13.80
CA GLU A 393 -62.64 17.40 14.91
C GLU A 393 -61.90 17.57 16.24
N TYR A 394 -62.17 18.67 16.94
CA TYR A 394 -61.77 18.80 18.34
C TYR A 394 -62.62 17.84 19.16
N LYS A 395 -62.00 16.78 19.70
CA LYS A 395 -62.61 16.06 20.83
C LYS A 395 -62.58 17.02 22.03
N GLU A 396 -63.72 17.65 22.33
CA GLU A 396 -63.90 18.38 23.58
C GLU A 396 -63.56 17.43 24.74
N SER A 397 -62.42 17.68 25.40
CA SER A 397 -62.15 17.10 26.70
C SER A 397 -63.18 17.66 27.66
N THR A 398 -64.07 16.82 28.18
CA THR A 398 -64.98 17.14 29.27
C THR A 398 -64.18 17.48 30.53
N GLN A 399 -63.65 18.69 30.61
CA GLN A 399 -63.22 19.31 31.85
C GLN A 399 -64.33 20.28 32.26
N ARG A 400 -65.09 19.87 33.27
CA ARG A 400 -66.06 20.72 33.96
C ARG A 400 -65.28 21.90 34.55
N ASP A 401 -65.49 23.07 33.98
CA ASP A 401 -64.98 24.34 34.50
C ASP A 401 -65.81 24.75 35.74
N PRO A 402 -65.26 24.81 36.97
CA PRO A 402 -66.06 25.00 38.19
C PRO A 402 -66.52 26.44 38.44
N TYR A 403 -66.19 27.40 37.57
CA TYR A 403 -66.39 28.83 37.84
C TYR A 403 -67.33 29.57 36.87
N ASN A 404 -68.15 28.87 36.10
CA ASN A 404 -69.13 29.54 35.24
C ASN A 404 -70.49 29.72 35.94
N THR A 405 -70.49 30.55 36.98
CA THR A 405 -71.70 31.09 37.61
C THR A 405 -71.93 32.48 37.03
N PHE A 406 -72.62 32.60 35.90
CA PHE A 406 -73.50 33.73 35.55
C PHE A 406 -74.11 33.46 34.17
N GLY A 407 -75.43 33.29 34.14
CA GLY A 407 -76.17 32.94 32.94
C GLY A 407 -76.17 34.06 31.90
N TYR A 408 -75.77 33.71 30.68
CA TYR A 408 -76.36 34.25 29.46
C TYR A 408 -76.70 33.10 28.52
N ASN A 409 -78.00 32.92 28.28
CA ASN A 409 -78.49 32.15 27.15
C ASN A 409 -77.95 32.79 25.87
N SER A 410 -77.07 32.09 25.16
CA SER A 410 -76.84 32.33 23.73
C SER A 410 -77.30 31.13 22.95
N ASN A 411 -78.61 31.08 22.71
CA ASN A 411 -79.23 30.28 21.67
C ASN A 411 -78.74 30.81 20.30
N ASN A 412 -77.61 30.31 19.81
CA ASN A 412 -77.28 30.17 18.38
C ASN A 412 -75.80 29.77 18.24
N ILE A 413 -75.51 28.47 18.38
CA ILE A 413 -74.54 27.88 17.44
C ILE A 413 -75.39 27.04 16.51
N GLN A 414 -76.04 27.80 15.62
CA GLN A 414 -76.58 27.33 14.37
C GLN A 414 -75.56 26.35 13.80
N SER A 415 -75.98 25.11 13.61
CA SER A 415 -75.34 24.15 12.74
C SER A 415 -75.17 24.81 11.38
N LYS A 416 -74.04 25.53 11.21
CA LYS A 416 -73.71 26.25 9.98
C LYS A 416 -73.14 25.23 9.01
N LYS A 417 -74.01 24.31 8.58
CA LYS A 417 -73.83 23.53 7.38
C LYS A 417 -74.17 24.44 6.21
N MET A 418 -73.16 25.12 5.67
CA MET A 418 -73.11 25.87 4.40
C MET A 418 -71.81 26.69 4.45
N SER A 419 -70.94 26.76 3.45
CA SER A 419 -70.98 26.40 2.04
C SER A 419 -69.67 26.95 1.46
N PHE A 420 -68.95 26.19 0.64
CA PHE A 420 -67.74 26.64 -0.11
C PHE A 420 -66.65 27.29 0.76
N LEU A 421 -65.61 26.52 1.10
CA LEU A 421 -64.33 27.11 1.51
C LEU A 421 -63.95 28.22 0.52
N ASP A 422 -63.60 29.41 1.03
CA ASP A 422 -63.16 30.50 0.17
C ASP A 422 -61.93 30.02 -0.62
N TYR A 423 -61.95 30.20 -1.94
CA TYR A 423 -60.83 29.82 -2.81
C TYR A 423 -59.50 30.38 -2.28
N ASN A 424 -59.53 31.57 -1.70
CA ASN A 424 -58.36 32.21 -1.09
C ASN A 424 -57.83 31.46 0.14
N GLU A 425 -58.69 30.86 0.96
CA GLU A 425 -58.28 30.07 2.13
C GLU A 425 -57.57 28.80 1.70
N VAL A 426 -58.06 28.10 0.65
CA VAL A 426 -57.41 26.91 0.09
C VAL A 426 -56.04 27.26 -0.50
N VAL A 427 -55.92 28.40 -1.19
CA VAL A 427 -54.65 28.89 -1.74
C VAL A 427 -53.66 29.23 -0.62
N SER A 428 -54.10 29.90 0.45
CA SER A 428 -53.27 30.18 1.63
C SER A 428 -52.81 28.89 2.30
N TYR A 429 -53.73 27.92 2.48
CA TYR A 429 -53.41 26.63 3.07
C TYR A 429 -52.35 25.87 2.28
N ARG A 430 -52.45 25.85 0.94
CA ARG A 430 -51.44 25.23 0.07
C ARG A 430 -50.06 25.88 0.24
N ARG A 431 -50.02 27.21 0.33
CA ARG A 431 -48.77 27.96 0.56
C ARG A 431 -48.14 27.61 1.91
N ASP A 432 -48.95 27.54 2.96
CA ASP A 432 -48.47 27.20 4.31
C ASP A 432 -48.02 25.72 4.37
N CYS A 433 -48.70 24.84 3.65
CA CYS A 433 -48.31 23.44 3.47
C CYS A 433 -46.93 23.29 2.82
N ASP A 434 -46.70 24.01 1.71
CA ASP A 434 -45.42 24.02 1.00
C ASP A 434 -44.31 24.66 1.83
N SER A 435 -44.61 25.75 2.54
CA SER A 435 -43.68 26.42 3.45
C SER A 435 -43.24 25.51 4.61
N MET A 436 -44.18 24.73 5.18
CA MET A 436 -43.86 23.77 6.23
C MET A 436 -43.00 22.62 5.71
N LEU A 437 -43.28 22.13 4.49
CA LEU A 437 -42.48 21.10 3.85
C LEU A 437 -41.05 21.60 3.59
N LEU A 438 -40.90 22.79 2.99
CA LEU A 438 -39.60 23.40 2.74
C LEU A 438 -38.81 23.62 4.03
N GLY A 439 -39.46 24.18 5.05
CA GLY A 439 -38.82 24.46 6.34
C GLY A 439 -38.41 23.19 7.08
N SER A 440 -39.25 22.15 7.09
CA SER A 440 -38.92 20.87 7.73
C SER A 440 -37.82 20.11 6.98
N LEU A 441 -37.88 20.06 5.65
CA LEU A 441 -36.83 19.46 4.81
C LEU A 441 -35.49 20.16 5.03
N THR A 442 -35.49 21.49 5.03
CA THR A 442 -34.24 22.27 5.22
C THR A 442 -33.65 21.98 6.59
N LYS A 443 -34.48 21.89 7.64
CA LYS A 443 -34.01 21.51 8.98
C LYS A 443 -33.42 20.11 9.01
N SER A 444 -34.10 19.11 8.45
CA SER A 444 -33.58 17.75 8.38
C SER A 444 -32.28 17.66 7.57
N ALA A 445 -32.18 18.41 6.47
CA ALA A 445 -30.95 18.50 5.68
C ALA A 445 -29.79 19.13 6.48
N ILE A 446 -30.05 20.15 7.32
CA ILE A 446 -29.05 20.71 8.24
C ILE A 446 -28.64 19.65 9.28
N GLU A 447 -29.61 18.99 9.90
CA GLU A 447 -29.39 17.96 10.94
C GLU A 447 -28.49 16.81 10.44
N HIS A 448 -28.65 16.41 9.18
CA HIS A 448 -27.84 15.36 8.56
C HIS A 448 -26.61 15.88 7.80
N GLY A 449 -26.29 17.18 7.89
CA GLY A 449 -25.11 17.79 7.29
C GLY A 449 -25.11 17.75 5.75
N LEU A 450 -26.28 17.90 5.14
CA LEU A 450 -26.50 18.09 3.71
C LEU A 450 -26.73 19.56 3.34
N PHE A 451 -26.97 20.43 4.31
CA PHE A 451 -27.14 21.87 4.09
C PHE A 451 -26.11 22.68 4.89
N PRO A 452 -25.35 23.60 4.26
CA PRO A 452 -25.37 23.95 2.84
C PRO A 452 -25.01 22.76 1.94
N LEU A 453 -25.56 22.75 0.71
CA LEU A 453 -25.38 21.64 -0.23
C LEU A 453 -23.90 21.40 -0.52
N PRO A 454 -23.46 20.13 -0.68
CA PRO A 454 -22.08 19.83 -1.04
C PRO A 454 -21.67 20.58 -2.31
N ALA A 455 -20.49 21.20 -2.29
CA ALA A 455 -19.95 21.93 -3.43
C ALA A 455 -18.92 21.09 -4.19
N SER A 456 -18.87 21.24 -5.51
CA SER A 456 -17.80 20.69 -6.35
C SER A 456 -16.43 21.23 -5.88
N PRO A 457 -15.37 20.40 -5.78
CA PRO A 457 -15.18 19.06 -6.37
C PRO A 457 -15.68 17.87 -5.53
N TYR A 458 -16.54 18.11 -4.54
CA TYR A 458 -17.13 17.06 -3.68
C TYR A 458 -16.09 16.22 -2.94
N THR A 459 -15.00 16.85 -2.49
CA THR A 459 -14.00 16.22 -1.63
C THR A 459 -14.67 15.68 -0.37
N SER A 460 -14.29 14.47 0.05
CA SER A 460 -14.84 13.76 1.20
C SER A 460 -16.29 13.29 1.04
N TRP A 461 -16.89 13.44 -0.14
CA TRP A 461 -18.22 12.92 -0.46
C TRP A 461 -18.12 11.75 -1.42
N SER A 462 -18.94 10.73 -1.17
CA SER A 462 -19.20 9.65 -2.10
C SER A 462 -20.67 9.60 -2.45
N LEU A 463 -21.00 9.02 -3.61
CA LEU A 463 -22.40 8.88 -4.01
C LEU A 463 -23.17 8.03 -2.99
N LYS A 464 -22.53 7.01 -2.42
CA LYS A 464 -23.10 6.19 -1.34
C LYS A 464 -23.36 6.99 -0.06
N SER A 465 -22.41 7.81 0.40
CA SER A 465 -22.61 8.60 1.63
C SER A 465 -23.70 9.66 1.44
N LEU A 466 -23.78 10.26 0.24
CA LEU A 466 -24.84 11.19 -0.12
C LEU A 466 -26.21 10.52 -0.13
N ARG A 467 -26.35 9.36 -0.78
CA ARG A 467 -27.60 8.56 -0.75
C ARG A 467 -28.02 8.24 0.68
N HIS A 468 -27.10 7.76 1.49
CA HIS A 468 -27.40 7.40 2.87
C HIS A 468 -27.95 8.59 3.66
N LYS A 469 -27.32 9.76 3.55
CA LYS A 469 -27.81 10.99 4.21
C LYS A 469 -29.17 11.45 3.67
N ILE A 470 -29.45 11.23 2.39
CA ILE A 470 -30.73 11.57 1.77
C ILE A 470 -31.84 10.61 2.20
N GLU A 471 -31.54 9.32 2.38
CA GLU A 471 -32.48 8.34 2.94
C GLU A 471 -32.92 8.70 4.36
N LEU A 472 -32.03 9.32 5.14
CA LEU A 472 -32.34 9.82 6.48
C LEU A 472 -33.20 11.09 6.49
N LEU A 473 -33.43 11.73 5.35
CA LEU A 473 -34.23 12.95 5.32
C LEU A 473 -35.70 12.68 5.70
N GLU A 474 -36.19 13.53 6.59
CA GLU A 474 -37.57 13.62 7.01
C GLU A 474 -38.10 15.02 6.72
N ALA A 475 -39.31 15.11 6.17
CA ALA A 475 -40.01 16.36 6.01
C ALA A 475 -41.51 16.13 6.14
N SER A 476 -42.18 17.14 6.65
CA SER A 476 -43.61 17.10 6.93
C SER A 476 -44.29 18.26 6.25
N SER A 477 -45.40 17.97 5.59
CA SER A 477 -46.28 18.97 5.00
C SER A 477 -47.49 19.21 5.91
N LEU A 478 -48.13 20.37 5.84
CA LEU A 478 -49.27 20.68 6.71
C LEU A 478 -50.40 19.64 6.53
N CYS A 479 -50.59 19.19 5.29
CA CYS A 479 -51.48 18.09 4.94
C CYS A 479 -51.15 16.81 5.72
N SER A 480 -49.88 16.38 5.74
CA SER A 480 -49.49 15.11 6.38
C SER A 480 -49.66 15.14 7.90
N ARG A 481 -49.47 16.30 8.54
CA ARG A 481 -49.64 16.46 10.00
C ARG A 481 -51.09 16.49 10.46
N LEU A 482 -51.97 17.14 9.70
CA LEU A 482 -53.37 17.33 10.10
C LEU A 482 -54.23 16.12 9.78
N LEU A 483 -53.97 15.42 8.67
CA LEU A 483 -54.90 14.42 8.17
C LEU A 483 -54.80 13.04 8.84
N LYS A 484 -53.65 12.64 9.42
CA LYS A 484 -53.40 11.31 10.05
C LYS A 484 -54.01 10.07 9.35
N THR A 485 -54.41 10.19 8.08
CA THR A 485 -55.15 9.21 7.30
C THR A 485 -54.47 9.07 5.94
N SER A 486 -54.51 7.85 5.41
CA SER A 486 -53.79 7.36 4.22
C SER A 486 -54.15 8.06 2.90
N VAL A 487 -55.06 9.04 2.88
CA VAL A 487 -55.63 9.59 1.65
C VAL A 487 -54.74 10.67 1.00
N VAL A 488 -53.83 11.28 1.76
CA VAL A 488 -52.86 12.23 1.19
C VAL A 488 -51.49 12.01 1.83
N LYS A 489 -50.91 10.82 1.61
CA LYS A 489 -49.46 10.70 1.64
C LYS A 489 -48.92 11.45 0.42
N HIS A 490 -48.66 12.74 0.60
CA HIS A 490 -47.80 13.49 -0.29
C HIS A 490 -46.39 12.94 -0.09
N ASP A 491 -46.11 11.79 -0.71
CA ASP A 491 -44.85 11.04 -0.67
C ASP A 491 -43.72 11.76 -1.44
N VAL A 492 -43.66 13.08 -1.24
CA VAL A 492 -42.87 14.01 -2.03
C VAL A 492 -41.39 13.74 -1.81
N ILE A 493 -41.00 13.37 -0.59
CA ILE A 493 -39.62 12.97 -0.29
C ILE A 493 -39.29 11.61 -0.90
N ASP A 494 -40.23 10.68 -0.91
CA ASP A 494 -39.97 9.34 -1.45
C ASP A 494 -39.68 9.41 -2.95
N GLY A 495 -40.36 10.30 -3.70
CA GLY A 495 -40.00 10.59 -5.09
C GLY A 495 -38.59 11.19 -5.27
N LEU A 496 -38.10 11.99 -4.31
CA LEU A 496 -36.71 12.47 -4.30
C LEU A 496 -35.73 11.34 -4.02
N LYS A 497 -36.02 10.49 -3.02
CA LYS A 497 -35.22 9.31 -2.65
C LYS A 497 -35.11 8.36 -3.83
N GLU A 498 -36.22 8.02 -4.48
CA GLU A 498 -36.27 7.19 -5.68
C GLU A 498 -35.44 7.79 -6.83
N SER A 499 -35.60 9.08 -7.11
CA SER A 499 -34.86 9.77 -8.19
C SER A 499 -33.35 9.72 -7.98
N ILE A 500 -32.88 9.80 -6.74
CA ILE A 500 -31.46 9.77 -6.39
C ILE A 500 -30.92 8.34 -6.33
N CYS A 501 -31.72 7.38 -5.85
CA CYS A 501 -31.41 5.96 -5.90
C CYS A 501 -31.33 5.42 -7.34
N ALA A 502 -32.05 6.02 -8.28
CA ALA A 502 -32.00 5.68 -9.71
C ALA A 502 -30.70 6.12 -10.43
N ILE A 503 -29.89 6.99 -9.82
CA ILE A 503 -28.55 7.29 -10.35
C ILE A 503 -27.72 6.03 -10.16
N LEU A 504 -27.25 5.37 -11.22
CA LEU A 504 -26.47 4.14 -11.10
C LEU A 504 -25.00 4.40 -11.45
N PRO A 505 -24.04 3.97 -10.62
CA PRO A 505 -22.65 3.95 -11.01
C PRO A 505 -22.49 2.88 -12.09
N LEU A 506 -21.98 3.26 -13.26
CA LEU A 506 -21.84 2.36 -14.40
C LEU A 506 -20.43 1.75 -14.47
N GLY A 507 -19.45 2.40 -13.87
CA GLY A 507 -18.04 2.09 -14.06
C GLY A 507 -17.56 2.40 -15.48
N LEU A 508 -16.24 2.28 -15.66
CA LEU A 508 -15.58 2.32 -16.95
C LEU A 508 -15.29 0.88 -17.37
N THR A 509 -15.71 0.49 -18.58
CA THR A 509 -15.34 -0.83 -19.12
C THR A 509 -13.86 -0.84 -19.51
N LEU A 510 -13.21 -2.00 -19.41
CA LEU A 510 -11.80 -2.13 -19.82
C LEU A 510 -11.61 -1.76 -21.29
N LYS A 511 -12.52 -2.22 -22.17
CA LYS A 511 -12.53 -1.90 -23.60
C LYS A 511 -12.56 -0.40 -23.87
N ASP A 512 -13.43 0.34 -23.18
CA ASP A 512 -13.52 1.79 -23.33
C ASP A 512 -12.29 2.48 -22.74
N GLY A 513 -11.79 2.01 -21.59
CA GLY A 513 -10.52 2.44 -21.00
C GLY A 513 -9.34 2.32 -21.96
N LYS A 514 -9.18 1.15 -22.61
CA LYS A 514 -8.11 0.90 -23.59
C LYS A 514 -8.28 1.78 -24.84
N ARG A 515 -9.51 2.07 -25.25
CA ARG A 515 -9.78 3.00 -26.38
C ARG A 515 -9.34 4.43 -26.07
N LEU A 516 -9.51 4.90 -24.83
CA LEU A 516 -9.07 6.25 -24.43
C LEU A 516 -7.55 6.44 -24.58
N VAL A 517 -6.78 5.38 -24.36
CA VAL A 517 -5.31 5.41 -24.47
C VAL A 517 -4.83 5.28 -25.93
N ARG A 518 -5.51 4.45 -26.75
CA ARG A 518 -5.14 4.21 -28.17
C ARG A 518 -5.45 5.36 -29.12
N ASN A 519 -6.35 6.27 -28.77
CA ASN A 519 -6.77 7.40 -29.63
C ASN A 519 -5.82 8.62 -29.56
N LYS A 520 -4.56 8.41 -29.20
CA LYS A 520 -3.44 9.35 -29.26
C LYS A 520 -2.26 8.65 -29.92
#